data_AF-D1YSL7-F1
#
_entry.id   AF-D1YSL7-F1
#
_cell.length_a   1.000
_cell.length_b   1.000
_cell.length_c   1.000
_cell.angle_alpha   90.00
_cell.angle_beta   90.00
_cell.angle_gamma   90.00
#
_symmetry.space_group_name_H-M   'P 1'
#
loop_
_entity.id
_entity.type
_entity.pdbx_description
1 polymer ?
#
loop_
_entity_poly.entity_id
_entity_poly.type
_entity_poly.pdbx_seq_one_letter_code
_entity_poly.pdbx_strand_id
1 'polypeptide(L)'
;MDLPSPLAWLVDEAGASPSPEWFLAELGRRLLADGLPLLGGTLTLSVPHPIIARRTWLWRAETGAVIEALAFAAAPQSEAGRDWLTALGPIWEERIGLSQDSPMLGWAGIDNGAGRGAFAPAEADRLREVARFCRRTARSARGAGGAGSPARSLSRPA
;
A
#
# COMPACT_ATOMS: atom_id res chain seq x y z
N MET A 1 -23.05 13.48 9.80
CA MET A 1 -21.62 13.54 10.14
C MET A 1 -20.93 13.18 8.83
N ASP A 2 -20.37 14.16 8.14
CA ASP A 2 -19.80 13.93 6.81
C ASP A 2 -18.37 13.40 6.97
N LEU A 3 -18.20 12.11 6.67
CA LEU A 3 -16.88 11.46 6.61
C LEU A 3 -16.18 11.93 5.34
N PRO A 4 -14.91 12.36 5.39
CA PRO A 4 -14.28 12.81 4.16
C PRO A 4 -13.97 11.61 3.25
N SER A 5 -13.98 11.86 1.94
CA SER A 5 -14.13 10.85 0.87
C SER A 5 -13.25 9.58 1.03
N PRO A 6 -11.95 9.68 1.40
CA PRO A 6 -11.12 8.49 1.58
C PRO A 6 -11.64 7.56 2.69
N LEU A 7 -12.20 8.11 3.78
CA LEU A 7 -12.69 7.30 4.89
C LEU A 7 -14.03 6.64 4.57
N ALA A 8 -14.96 7.34 3.91
CA ALA A 8 -16.23 6.76 3.49
C ALA A 8 -15.99 5.55 2.58
N TRP A 9 -15.09 5.70 1.60
CA TRP A 9 -14.69 4.60 0.73
C TRP A 9 -14.06 3.41 1.47
N LEU A 10 -13.18 3.68 2.44
CA LEU A 10 -12.60 2.63 3.27
C LEU A 10 -13.66 1.87 4.06
N VAL A 11 -14.74 2.50 4.49
CA VAL A 11 -15.80 1.83 5.25
C VAL A 11 -16.65 0.94 4.35
N ASP A 12 -17.03 1.43 3.17
CA ASP A 12 -18.10 0.82 2.37
C ASP A 12 -17.60 0.00 1.17
N GLU A 13 -16.57 0.48 0.47
CA GLU A 13 -16.21 -0.04 -0.86
C GLU A 13 -14.86 -0.75 -0.88
N ALA A 14 -13.90 -0.31 -0.07
CA ALA A 14 -12.52 -0.78 -0.15
C ALA A 14 -12.36 -2.28 0.12
N GLY A 15 -13.27 -2.88 0.90
CA GLY A 15 -13.31 -4.31 1.16
C GLY A 15 -13.57 -5.18 -0.08
N ALA A 16 -14.15 -4.60 -1.14
CA ALA A 16 -14.41 -5.24 -2.43
C ALA A 16 -13.31 -4.98 -3.48
N SER A 17 -12.19 -4.38 -3.08
CA SER A 17 -11.08 -4.09 -3.99
C SER A 17 -10.58 -5.36 -4.69
N PRO A 18 -10.41 -5.35 -6.02
CA PRO A 18 -10.07 -6.55 -6.79
C PRO A 18 -8.61 -7.00 -6.59
N SER A 19 -7.71 -6.08 -6.24
CA SER A 19 -6.30 -6.36 -5.98
C SER A 19 -5.66 -5.35 -5.01
N PRO A 20 -4.54 -5.69 -4.35
CA PRO A 20 -3.78 -4.75 -3.53
C PRO A 20 -3.25 -3.53 -4.31
N GLU A 21 -2.92 -3.71 -5.58
CA GLU A 21 -2.50 -2.64 -6.50
C GLU A 21 -3.60 -1.61 -6.67
N TRP A 22 -4.80 -2.08 -7.01
CA TRP A 22 -5.95 -1.22 -7.22
C TRP A 22 -6.33 -0.50 -5.92
N PHE A 23 -6.32 -1.23 -4.80
CA PHE A 23 -6.57 -0.65 -3.49
C PHE A 23 -5.60 0.50 -3.18
N LEU A 24 -4.29 0.29 -3.38
CA LEU A 24 -3.28 1.31 -3.10
C LEU A 24 -3.42 2.53 -4.02
N ALA A 25 -3.63 2.31 -5.31
CA ALA A 25 -3.80 3.39 -6.29
C ALA A 25 -5.08 4.21 -6.04
N GLU A 26 -6.20 3.54 -5.72
CA GLU A 26 -7.47 4.17 -5.41
C GLU A 26 -7.36 5.00 -4.13
N LEU A 27 -6.80 4.42 -3.07
CA LEU A 27 -6.59 5.11 -1.81
C LEU A 27 -5.69 6.35 -2.00
N GLY A 28 -4.55 6.18 -2.69
CA GLY A 28 -3.62 7.26 -2.97
C GLY A 28 -4.27 8.41 -3.76
N ARG A 29 -5.04 8.10 -4.81
CA ARG A 29 -5.75 9.10 -5.60
C ARG A 29 -6.78 9.86 -4.77
N ARG A 30 -7.52 9.17 -3.90
CA ARG A 30 -8.50 9.81 -3.02
C ARG A 30 -7.83 10.71 -1.99
N LEU A 31 -6.68 10.32 -1.44
CA LEU A 31 -5.93 11.16 -0.50
C LEU A 31 -5.34 12.41 -1.17
N LEU A 32 -4.85 12.29 -2.41
CA LEU A 32 -4.47 13.46 -3.21
C LEU A 32 -5.65 14.40 -3.45
N ALA A 33 -6.82 13.86 -3.81
CA ALA A 33 -8.03 14.65 -4.01
C ALA A 33 -8.54 15.29 -2.70
N ASP A 34 -8.27 14.67 -1.56
CA ASP A 34 -8.54 15.21 -0.19
C ASP A 34 -7.47 16.24 0.24
N GLY A 35 -6.50 16.55 -0.63
CA GLY A 35 -5.51 17.62 -0.44
C GLY A 35 -4.21 17.20 0.25
N LEU A 36 -3.95 15.90 0.47
CA LEU A 36 -2.68 15.48 1.06
C LEU A 36 -1.53 15.63 0.05
N PRO A 37 -0.37 16.15 0.47
CA PRO A 37 0.77 16.41 -0.42
C PRO A 37 1.57 15.13 -0.69
N LEU A 38 1.00 14.17 -1.43
CA LEU A 38 1.62 12.86 -1.66
C LEU A 38 2.48 12.83 -2.93
N LEU A 39 3.67 12.23 -2.82
CA LEU A 39 4.54 11.86 -3.95
C LEU A 39 4.41 10.38 -4.33
N GLY A 40 4.04 9.54 -3.37
CA GLY A 40 3.80 8.13 -3.59
C GLY A 40 3.39 7.40 -2.31
N GLY A 41 3.11 6.11 -2.44
CA GLY A 41 2.67 5.27 -1.35
C GLY A 41 3.12 3.82 -1.52
N THR A 42 3.18 3.09 -0.42
CA THR A 42 3.51 1.67 -0.43
C THR A 42 2.55 0.85 0.40
N LEU A 43 2.27 -0.36 -0.06
CA LEU A 43 1.58 -1.38 0.71
C LEU A 43 2.46 -2.62 0.73
N THR A 44 2.85 -3.08 1.92
CA THR A 44 3.65 -4.30 2.08
C THR A 44 2.84 -5.35 2.82
N LEU A 45 2.75 -6.54 2.24
CA LEU A 45 2.09 -7.70 2.83
C LEU A 45 3.09 -8.83 3.03
N SER A 46 3.15 -9.39 4.24
CA SER A 46 3.79 -10.70 4.46
C SER A 46 2.97 -11.79 3.79
N VAL A 47 3.65 -12.74 3.15
CA VAL A 47 3.03 -13.86 2.44
C VAL A 47 3.51 -15.18 3.05
N PRO A 48 2.62 -16.13 3.34
CA PRO A 48 3.01 -17.45 3.85
C PRO A 48 3.51 -18.32 2.68
N HIS A 49 4.65 -17.98 2.09
CA HIS A 49 5.26 -18.73 0.98
C HIS A 49 6.71 -19.12 1.29
N PRO A 50 7.17 -20.34 0.94
CA PRO A 50 8.53 -20.81 1.26
C PRO A 50 9.67 -20.09 0.52
N ILE A 51 9.37 -19.13 -0.35
CA ILE A 51 10.33 -18.47 -1.26
C ILE A 51 10.13 -16.96 -1.20
N ILE A 52 8.88 -16.50 -1.21
CA ILE A 52 8.53 -15.09 -1.12
C ILE A 52 8.12 -14.78 0.32
N ALA A 53 8.88 -13.94 1.01
CA ALA A 53 8.55 -13.49 2.35
C ALA A 53 7.54 -12.35 2.32
N ARG A 54 7.70 -11.40 1.39
CA ARG A 54 6.84 -10.20 1.29
C ARG A 54 6.58 -9.79 -0.16
N ARG A 55 5.40 -9.22 -0.37
CA ARG A 55 5.01 -8.50 -1.59
C ARG A 55 4.81 -7.04 -1.23
N THR A 56 5.44 -6.14 -1.98
CA THR A 56 5.37 -4.70 -1.77
C THR A 56 4.90 -4.01 -3.04
N TRP A 57 3.79 -3.29 -2.96
CA TRP A 57 3.30 -2.46 -4.05
C TRP A 57 3.74 -1.02 -3.84
N LEU A 58 4.21 -0.38 -4.91
CA LEU A 58 4.79 0.96 -4.94
C LEU A 58 3.96 1.82 -5.89
N TRP A 59 3.20 2.77 -5.37
CA TRP A 59 2.33 3.65 -6.15
C TRP A 59 2.93 5.05 -6.27
N ARG A 60 3.06 5.56 -7.50
CA ARG A 60 3.59 6.91 -7.77
C ARG A 60 2.46 7.90 -8.05
N ALA A 61 2.42 9.00 -7.32
CA ALA A 61 1.39 10.03 -7.46
C ALA A 61 1.38 10.68 -8.86
N GLU A 62 2.57 11.03 -9.36
CA GLU A 62 2.77 11.71 -10.65
C GLU A 62 2.15 10.96 -11.86
N THR A 63 2.25 9.64 -11.86
CA THR A 63 1.84 8.79 -13.00
C THR A 63 0.60 7.95 -12.71
N GLY A 64 0.24 7.80 -11.43
CA GLY A 64 -0.75 6.83 -10.98
C GLY A 64 -0.31 5.37 -11.09
N ALA A 65 0.91 5.09 -11.57
CA ALA A 65 1.40 3.74 -11.79
C ALA A 65 1.67 3.02 -10.47
N VAL A 66 1.42 1.70 -10.47
CA VAL A 66 1.78 0.80 -9.38
C VAL A 66 2.75 -0.25 -9.90
N ILE A 67 3.84 -0.45 -9.18
CA ILE A 67 4.83 -1.50 -9.46
C ILE A 67 4.89 -2.44 -8.26
N GLU A 68 5.10 -3.73 -8.51
CA GLU A 68 5.29 -4.72 -7.47
C GLU A 68 6.79 -5.07 -7.31
N ALA A 69 7.22 -5.12 -6.05
CA ALA A 69 8.51 -5.65 -5.62
C ALA A 69 8.32 -6.87 -4.71
N LEU A 70 9.18 -7.87 -4.87
CA LEU A 70 9.17 -9.11 -4.10
C LEU A 70 10.39 -9.20 -3.19
N ALA A 71 10.18 -9.55 -1.93
CA ALA A 71 11.26 -9.90 -1.01
C ALA A 71 11.32 -11.43 -0.86
N PHE A 72 12.51 -11.99 -1.10
CA PHE A 72 12.76 -13.43 -1.02
C PHE A 72 13.17 -13.85 0.40
N ALA A 73 12.69 -15.00 0.87
CA ALA A 73 12.93 -15.50 2.23
C ALA A 73 14.40 -15.83 2.51
N ALA A 74 15.18 -16.17 1.48
CA ALA A 74 16.61 -16.46 1.60
C ALA A 74 17.52 -15.22 1.52
N ALA A 75 16.94 -14.04 1.23
CA ALA A 75 17.67 -12.78 1.14
C ALA A 75 17.64 -12.03 2.48
N PRO A 76 18.60 -11.13 2.75
CA PRO A 76 18.49 -10.19 3.87
C PRO A 76 17.14 -9.48 3.85
N GLN A 77 16.56 -9.22 5.02
CA GLN A 77 15.29 -8.50 5.11
C GLN A 77 15.45 -7.12 4.47
N SER A 78 14.80 -6.94 3.33
CA SER A 78 14.85 -5.70 2.56
C SER A 78 13.78 -4.74 3.07
N GLU A 79 14.17 -3.48 3.28
CA GLU A 79 13.26 -2.35 3.49
C GLU A 79 12.91 -1.65 2.16
N ALA A 80 12.87 -2.40 1.04
CA ALA A 80 12.71 -1.83 -0.32
C ALA A 80 11.56 -0.81 -0.45
N GLY A 81 10.42 -1.05 0.21
CA GLY A 81 9.31 -0.09 0.21
C GLY A 81 9.68 1.24 0.87
N ARG A 82 10.36 1.19 2.02
CA ARG A 82 10.81 2.37 2.75
C ARG A 82 11.96 3.08 2.04
N ASP A 83 12.92 2.32 1.50
CA ASP A 83 14.04 2.85 0.72
C ASP A 83 13.50 3.62 -0.51
N TRP A 84 12.52 3.02 -1.20
CA TRP A 84 11.85 3.65 -2.33
C TRP A 84 11.08 4.92 -1.93
N LEU A 85 10.34 4.91 -0.80
CA LEU A 85 9.66 6.11 -0.31
C LEU A 85 10.63 7.22 0.09
N THR A 86 11.74 6.86 0.74
CA THR A 86 12.77 7.82 1.17
C THR A 86 13.42 8.52 -0.02
N ALA A 87 13.55 7.82 -1.15
CA ALA A 87 14.02 8.40 -2.40
C ALA A 87 13.01 9.37 -3.05
N LEU A 88 11.73 9.30 -2.68
CA LEU A 88 10.71 10.27 -3.13
C LEU A 88 10.66 11.51 -2.26
N GLY A 89 10.76 11.33 -0.94
CA GLY A 89 10.61 12.43 -0.01
C GLY A 89 10.48 11.95 1.44
N PRO A 90 10.16 12.87 2.35
CA PRO A 90 9.99 12.54 3.76
C PRO A 90 8.79 11.60 3.95
N ILE A 91 8.92 10.63 4.84
CA ILE A 91 8.03 9.46 4.91
C ILE A 91 7.11 9.46 6.13
N TRP A 92 5.94 8.85 5.96
CA TRP A 92 5.04 8.42 7.03
C TRP A 92 4.70 6.94 6.82
N GLU A 93 4.79 6.13 7.87
CA GLU A 93 4.50 4.70 7.80
C GLU A 93 3.68 4.25 9.01
N GLU A 94 2.72 3.36 8.79
CA GLU A 94 1.97 2.72 9.86
C GLU A 94 1.72 1.24 9.58
N ARG A 95 1.98 0.44 10.62
CA ARG A 95 1.64 -0.98 10.64
C ARG A 95 0.15 -1.16 10.93
N ILE A 96 -0.51 -1.85 10.01
CA ILE A 96 -1.94 -2.15 10.04
C ILE A 96 -2.15 -3.48 10.79
N GLY A 97 -1.94 -3.47 12.11
CA GLY A 97 -2.14 -4.63 12.99
C GLY A 97 -1.11 -4.72 14.12
N LEU A 98 -1.18 -5.79 14.91
CA LEU A 98 -0.33 -5.98 16.10
C LEU A 98 0.83 -6.97 15.88
N SER A 99 0.74 -7.84 14.86
CA SER A 99 1.81 -8.80 14.52
C SER A 99 2.90 -8.14 13.69
N GLN A 100 4.15 -8.63 13.79
CA GLN A 100 5.25 -8.22 12.91
C GLN A 100 4.96 -8.48 11.42
N ASP A 101 4.12 -9.47 11.12
CA ASP A 101 3.66 -9.81 9.77
C ASP A 101 2.42 -9.05 9.33
N SER A 102 1.97 -8.10 10.14
CA SER A 102 0.84 -7.25 9.75
C SER A 102 1.23 -6.38 8.55
N PRO A 103 0.26 -6.06 7.67
CA PRO A 103 0.49 -5.15 6.56
C PRO A 103 1.14 -3.84 7.00
N MET A 104 2.07 -3.32 6.20
CA MET A 104 2.64 -1.98 6.37
C MET A 104 2.08 -1.06 5.28
N LEU A 105 1.58 0.11 5.66
CA LEU A 105 1.18 1.17 4.74
C LEU A 105 2.11 2.35 4.91
N GLY A 106 2.67 2.84 3.81
CA GLY A 106 3.60 3.98 3.80
C GLY A 106 3.19 5.03 2.78
N TRP A 107 3.57 6.28 3.04
CA TRP A 107 3.34 7.43 2.19
C TRP A 107 4.57 8.33 2.18
N ALA A 108 4.94 8.85 1.01
CA ALA A 108 5.95 9.88 0.85
C ALA A 108 5.25 11.21 0.62
N GLY A 109 5.61 12.22 1.41
CA GLY A 109 5.09 13.58 1.31
C GLY A 109 5.99 14.47 0.45
N ILE A 110 5.46 15.61 0.00
CA ILE A 110 6.26 16.72 -0.50
C ILE A 110 6.97 17.38 0.68
N ASP A 111 8.26 17.65 0.55
CA ASP A 111 8.97 18.46 1.55
C ASP A 111 8.51 19.92 1.43
N ASN A 112 7.63 20.33 2.33
CA ASN A 112 7.05 21.68 2.34
C ASN A 112 7.91 22.68 3.14
N GLY A 113 9.13 22.30 3.57
CA GLY A 113 10.06 23.19 4.29
C GLY A 113 9.60 23.61 5.69
N ALA A 114 8.54 22.99 6.24
CA ALA A 114 7.90 23.36 7.50
C ALA A 114 8.62 22.83 8.77
N GLY A 115 9.89 22.44 8.69
CA GLY A 115 10.60 21.76 9.78
C GLY A 115 10.24 20.27 9.88
N ARG A 116 10.58 19.64 11.03
CA ARG A 116 10.94 18.21 11.25
C ARG A 116 10.00 17.06 10.80
N GLY A 117 9.04 17.26 9.90
CA GLY A 117 8.19 16.21 9.37
C GLY A 117 7.70 16.47 7.94
N ALA A 118 7.57 15.39 7.17
CA ALA A 118 6.99 15.33 5.82
C ALA A 118 5.58 15.92 5.73
N PHE A 119 4.84 15.75 6.82
CA PHE A 119 3.43 16.01 6.93
C PHE A 119 3.20 16.93 8.11
N ALA A 120 2.37 17.96 7.92
CA ALA A 120 1.85 18.75 9.01
C ALA A 120 1.12 17.85 10.02
N PRO A 121 1.00 18.24 11.30
CA PRO A 121 0.32 17.42 12.31
C PRO A 121 -1.07 16.95 11.89
N ALA A 122 -1.86 17.83 11.26
CA ALA A 122 -3.20 17.51 10.76
C ALA A 122 -3.17 16.46 9.63
N GLU A 123 -2.20 16.54 8.72
CA GLU A 123 -2.02 15.57 7.63
C GLU A 123 -1.59 14.21 8.20
N ALA A 124 -0.67 14.19 9.17
CA ALA A 124 -0.23 12.98 9.84
C ALA A 124 -1.37 12.31 10.64
N ASP A 125 -2.24 13.11 11.28
CA ASP A 125 -3.43 12.60 11.97
C ASP A 125 -4.45 12.03 10.98
N ARG A 126 -4.61 12.66 9.81
CA ARG A 126 -5.44 12.15 8.72
C ARG A 126 -4.95 10.80 8.20
N LEU A 127 -3.64 10.66 7.96
CA LEU A 127 -3.03 9.39 7.55
C LEU A 127 -3.19 8.30 8.62
N ARG A 128 -3.11 8.67 9.89
CA ARG A 128 -3.35 7.76 11.02
C ARG A 128 -4.80 7.29 11.08
N GLU A 129 -5.77 8.17 10.82
CA GLU A 129 -7.18 7.77 10.68
C GLU A 129 -7.36 6.77 9.55
N VAL A 130 -6.82 7.08 8.37
CA VAL A 130 -6.85 6.19 7.20
C VAL A 130 -6.28 4.82 7.55
N ALA A 131 -5.10 4.74 8.17
CA ALA A 131 -4.51 3.46 8.56
C ALA A 131 -5.36 2.70 9.58
N ARG A 132 -6.01 3.38 10.53
CA ARG A 132 -6.96 2.74 11.46
C ARG A 132 -8.15 2.12 10.73
N PHE A 133 -8.73 2.81 9.74
CA PHE A 133 -9.81 2.25 8.93
C PHE A 133 -9.32 1.09 8.05
N CYS A 134 -8.11 1.19 7.49
CA CYS A 134 -7.48 0.10 6.76
C CYS A 134 -7.31 -1.18 7.60
N ARG A 135 -7.14 -1.09 8.92
CA ARG A 135 -7.06 -2.28 9.80
C ARG A 135 -8.30 -3.15 9.74
N ARG A 136 -9.47 -2.55 9.48
CA ARG A 136 -10.73 -3.29 9.34
C ARG A 136 -10.86 -3.96 7.98
N THR A 137 -10.31 -3.35 6.92
CA THR A 137 -10.48 -3.77 5.52
C THR A 137 -9.34 -4.64 4.97
N ALA A 138 -8.14 -4.55 5.55
CA ALA A 138 -6.94 -5.27 5.11
C ALA A 138 -7.03 -6.81 5.23
N ARG A 139 -8.15 -7.34 5.76
CA ARG A 139 -8.47 -8.77 5.68
C ARG A 139 -8.78 -9.21 4.25
N SER A 140 -9.39 -8.36 3.42
CA SER A 140 -9.73 -8.68 2.02
C SER A 140 -8.51 -8.68 1.10
N ALA A 141 -7.54 -7.79 1.31
CA ALA A 141 -6.33 -7.70 0.48
C ALA A 141 -5.42 -8.95 0.56
N ARG A 142 -5.57 -9.78 1.61
CA ARG A 142 -4.87 -11.06 1.73
C ARG A 142 -5.45 -12.20 0.88
N GLY A 143 -6.67 -12.05 0.34
CA GLY A 143 -7.42 -13.14 -0.28
C GLY A 143 -7.13 -13.46 -1.74
N ALA A 144 -6.42 -12.61 -2.49
CA ALA A 144 -6.26 -12.77 -3.95
C ALA A 144 -4.96 -13.51 -4.37
N GLY A 145 -4.41 -14.37 -3.50
CA GLY A 145 -3.12 -15.04 -3.72
C GLY A 145 -3.18 -16.54 -4.05
N GLY A 146 -4.36 -17.14 -4.18
CA GLY A 146 -4.48 -18.60 -4.34
C GLY A 146 -5.74 -19.03 -5.06
N ALA A 147 -5.78 -18.89 -6.38
CA ALA A 147 -6.66 -19.67 -7.25
C ALA A 147 -5.95 -19.86 -8.60
N GLY A 148 -5.80 -21.12 -9.00
CA GLY A 148 -4.89 -21.56 -10.05
C GLY A 148 -5.21 -21.01 -11.44
N SER A 149 -4.14 -20.71 -12.18
CA SER A 149 -4.19 -20.62 -13.63
C SER A 149 -4.24 -22.05 -14.20
N PRO A 150 -5.29 -22.47 -14.94
CA PRO A 150 -5.28 -23.77 -15.58
C PRO A 150 -4.27 -23.74 -16.73
N ALA A 151 -3.36 -24.72 -16.70
CA ALA A 151 -2.38 -24.98 -17.73
C ALA A 151 -3.04 -24.94 -19.13
N ARG A 152 -2.63 -23.98 -19.96
CA ARG A 152 -2.92 -24.00 -21.39
C ARG A 152 -2.09 -25.12 -22.01
N SER A 153 -2.76 -26.21 -22.35
CA SER A 153 -2.27 -27.29 -23.20
C SER A 153 -1.64 -26.71 -24.48
N LEU A 154 -0.34 -26.95 -24.67
CA LEU A 154 0.35 -26.73 -25.93
C LEU A 154 0.34 -28.05 -26.71
N SER A 155 -0.67 -28.22 -27.56
CA SER A 155 -0.64 -29.21 -28.64
C SER A 155 0.38 -28.75 -29.70
N ARG A 156 1.46 -29.52 -29.88
CA ARG A 156 2.37 -29.41 -31.04
C ARG A 156 1.70 -30.07 -32.25
N PRO A 157 1.71 -29.44 -33.45
CA PRO A 157 1.50 -30.20 -34.67
C PRO A 157 2.82 -30.87 -35.09
N ALA A 158 2.70 -32.11 -35.57
CA ALA A 158 3.69 -32.76 -36.42
C ALA A 158 3.38 -32.46 -37.88
#